data_AF-A0A8T5SQA8-F1
#
_entry.id   AF-A0A8T5SQA8-F1
#
_cell.length_a   1.000
_cell.length_b   1.000
_cell.length_c   1.000
_cell.angle_alpha   90.00
_cell.angle_beta   90.00
_cell.angle_gamma   90.00
#
_symmetry.space_group_name_H-M   'P 1'
#
loop_
_entity.id
_entity.type
_entity.pdbx_description
1 polymer ?
#
loop_
_entity_poly.entity_id
_entity_poly.type
_entity_poly.pdbx_seq_one_letter_code
_entity_poly.pdbx_strand_id
1 'polypeptide(L)'
;MKTLSRKPFMLMLKDDSGEVNAVKLDSSLVNSDNALIVLDEYNDTCWAWVGRNVNMPTRMHALRIARGLQKSGYKVGITTICMAATRFVEMMEKDDADQDIANNIAEFRGVVEGRWSFDDGVLAFKGEAKVTQSIAGAPTKKTLPGPEPMVKAPKPKPKYGEPIAGTPKPRPVYDEPIAGAPEPKPVYDEPIAGAPKPKPVYDEPIAGASKPKPAPTLVAETMKEEPVAGSPPPTPSASLAEKKMAYLMLSITRNSDLVYTERFERSGMTGLKIESPGVMVIEAVQDGNDLTISPGDFGGSDIALKIKSEYEGLARRL
;
A
#
# COMPACT_ATOMS: atom_id res chain seq x y z
N MET A 1 -16.79 -30.87 -16.24
CA MET A 1 -17.22 -29.57 -16.80
C MET A 1 -16.05 -29.02 -17.61
N LYS A 2 -16.22 -28.75 -18.91
CA LYS A 2 -15.19 -28.06 -19.70
C LYS A 2 -15.14 -26.62 -19.19
N THR A 3 -14.13 -26.30 -18.39
CA THR A 3 -13.77 -24.92 -18.07
C THR A 3 -13.50 -24.24 -19.41
N LEU A 4 -14.42 -23.37 -19.85
CA LEU A 4 -14.16 -22.47 -20.97
C LEU A 4 -12.98 -21.61 -20.52
N SER A 5 -11.80 -21.90 -21.05
CA SER A 5 -10.58 -21.16 -20.78
C SER A 5 -10.80 -19.74 -21.27
N ARG A 6 -11.13 -18.83 -20.34
CA ARG A 6 -11.22 -17.40 -20.66
C ARG A 6 -9.82 -16.93 -21.03
N LYS A 7 -9.75 -16.03 -22.02
CA LYS A 7 -8.51 -15.41 -22.42
C LYS A 7 -7.92 -14.65 -21.23
N PRO A 8 -6.64 -14.86 -20.88
CA PRO A 8 -5.99 -14.08 -19.83
C PRO A 8 -5.77 -12.64 -20.29
N PHE A 9 -5.90 -11.71 -19.35
CA PHE A 9 -5.68 -10.29 -19.59
C PHE A 9 -4.66 -9.70 -18.61
N MET A 10 -4.15 -8.55 -19.00
CA MET A 10 -3.44 -7.61 -18.14
C MET A 10 -4.24 -6.32 -18.03
N LEU A 11 -4.32 -5.79 -16.81
CA LEU A 11 -4.94 -4.49 -16.56
C LEU A 11 -3.98 -3.62 -15.75
N MET A 12 -3.77 -2.39 -16.21
CA MET A 12 -3.02 -1.38 -15.48
C MET A 12 -3.99 -0.37 -14.88
N LEU A 13 -3.77 -0.07 -13.60
CA LEU A 13 -4.48 0.96 -12.87
C LEU A 13 -3.48 1.99 -12.39
N LYS A 14 -3.86 3.27 -12.44
CA LYS A 14 -3.07 4.39 -11.93
C LYS A 14 -3.77 4.97 -10.71
N ASP A 15 -3.03 5.18 -9.63
CA ASP A 15 -3.51 5.91 -8.47
C ASP A 15 -3.18 7.40 -8.63
N ASP A 16 -4.22 8.20 -8.78
CA ASP A 16 -4.15 9.65 -8.85
C ASP A 16 -4.64 10.25 -7.52
N SER A 17 -3.82 10.12 -6.47
CA SER A 17 -4.04 10.75 -5.16
C SER A 17 -5.30 10.28 -4.43
N GLY A 18 -5.56 8.97 -4.40
CA GLY A 18 -6.70 8.39 -3.70
C GLY A 18 -7.78 7.83 -4.61
N GLU A 19 -7.66 8.03 -5.92
CA GLU A 19 -8.57 7.47 -6.92
C GLU A 19 -7.79 6.56 -7.87
N VAL A 20 -8.26 5.33 -8.03
CA VAL A 20 -7.62 4.32 -8.87
C VAL A 20 -8.40 4.16 -10.17
N ASN A 21 -7.76 4.55 -11.28
CA ASN A 21 -8.36 4.57 -12.61
C ASN A 21 -7.71 3.55 -13.53
N ALA A 22 -8.52 2.83 -14.30
CA ALA A 22 -8.02 1.95 -15.35
C ALA A 22 -7.39 2.78 -16.47
N VAL A 23 -6.13 2.46 -16.80
CA VAL A 23 -5.37 3.13 -17.85
C VAL A 23 -4.88 2.11 -18.86
N LYS A 24 -4.60 2.58 -20.07
CA LYS A 24 -3.97 1.74 -21.09
C LYS A 24 -2.60 1.28 -20.59
N LEU A 25 -2.30 -0.01 -20.73
CA LEU A 25 -0.98 -0.57 -20.41
C LEU A 25 0.09 0.13 -21.25
N ASP A 26 0.92 0.95 -20.60
CA ASP A 26 1.96 1.77 -21.22
C ASP A 26 3.19 1.83 -20.30
N SER A 27 4.37 1.51 -20.85
CA SER A 27 5.63 1.55 -20.10
C SER A 27 6.05 2.97 -19.75
N SER A 28 5.58 3.99 -20.49
CA SER A 28 5.89 5.40 -20.19
C SER A 28 5.34 5.87 -18.85
N LEU A 29 4.30 5.19 -18.34
CA LEU A 29 3.70 5.47 -17.03
C LEU A 29 4.55 4.93 -15.88
N VAL A 30 5.43 3.95 -16.12
CA VAL A 30 6.32 3.38 -15.11
C VAL A 30 7.49 4.33 -14.88
N ASN A 31 7.25 5.37 -14.09
CA ASN A 31 8.21 6.42 -13.76
C ASN A 31 8.11 6.81 -12.27
N SER A 32 8.97 7.73 -11.85
CA SER A 32 9.11 8.13 -10.45
C SER A 32 7.96 8.93 -9.87
N ASP A 33 7.06 9.46 -10.69
CA ASP A 33 5.97 10.33 -10.22
C ASP A 33 4.65 9.57 -10.06
N ASN A 34 4.56 8.35 -10.58
CA ASN A 34 3.32 7.57 -10.62
C ASN A 34 3.32 6.41 -9.62
N ALA A 35 2.13 6.11 -9.08
CA ALA A 35 1.83 4.85 -8.43
C ALA A 35 0.90 4.02 -9.33
N LEU A 36 1.30 2.78 -9.61
CA LEU A 36 0.62 1.90 -10.54
C LEU A 36 0.33 0.55 -9.90
N ILE A 37 -0.80 -0.03 -10.27
CA ILE A 37 -1.19 -1.39 -9.91
C ILE A 37 -1.40 -2.14 -11.22
N VAL A 38 -0.70 -3.25 -11.40
CA VAL A 38 -0.86 -4.09 -12.59
C VAL A 38 -1.36 -5.46 -12.18
N LEU A 39 -2.53 -5.81 -12.70
CA LEU A 39 -3.17 -7.09 -12.52
C LEU A 39 -2.81 -7.98 -13.69
N ASP A 40 -2.00 -9.00 -13.45
CA ASP A 40 -1.44 -9.87 -14.47
C ASP A 40 -1.95 -11.31 -14.33
N GLU A 41 -2.92 -11.68 -15.16
CA GLU A 41 -3.46 -13.05 -15.17
C GLU A 41 -2.55 -14.06 -15.87
N TYR A 42 -1.56 -13.64 -16.65
CA TYR A 42 -0.64 -14.57 -17.30
C TYR A 42 0.32 -15.20 -16.29
N ASN A 43 0.78 -14.40 -15.34
CA ASN A 43 1.71 -14.81 -14.29
C ASN A 43 1.03 -14.96 -12.92
N ASP A 44 -0.29 -14.82 -12.87
CA ASP A 44 -1.10 -14.85 -11.64
C ASP A 44 -0.53 -13.95 -10.53
N THR A 45 -0.13 -12.74 -10.93
CA THR A 45 0.61 -11.80 -10.08
C THR A 45 -0.09 -10.44 -10.04
N CYS A 46 -0.24 -9.89 -8.83
CA CYS A 46 -0.60 -8.50 -8.61
C CYS A 46 0.68 -7.69 -8.33
N TRP A 47 1.02 -6.79 -9.23
CA TRP A 47 2.18 -5.92 -9.14
C TRP A 47 1.76 -4.57 -8.57
N ALA A 48 2.48 -4.06 -7.57
CA ALA A 48 2.31 -2.71 -7.05
C ALA A 48 3.61 -1.93 -7.23
N TRP A 49 3.60 -0.95 -8.14
CA TRP A 49 4.72 -0.05 -8.42
C TRP A 49 4.48 1.30 -7.74
N VAL A 50 5.49 1.78 -7.01
CA VAL A 50 5.48 3.11 -6.41
C VAL A 50 6.76 3.84 -6.80
N GLY A 51 6.60 4.92 -7.58
CA GLY A 51 7.69 5.79 -7.98
C GLY A 51 8.34 6.54 -6.81
N ARG A 52 9.60 6.94 -6.99
CA ARG A 52 10.41 7.60 -5.96
C ARG A 52 9.79 8.89 -5.39
N ASN A 53 9.13 9.68 -6.25
CA ASN A 53 8.56 10.98 -5.91
C ASN A 53 7.09 10.90 -5.44
N VAL A 54 6.50 9.71 -5.43
CA VAL A 54 5.13 9.50 -4.94
C VAL A 54 5.09 9.78 -3.44
N ASN A 55 4.17 10.68 -3.04
CA ASN A 55 3.97 11.04 -1.65
C ASN A 55 3.46 9.83 -0.82
N MET A 56 3.66 9.89 0.50
CA MET A 56 3.27 8.80 1.40
C MET A 56 1.77 8.45 1.32
N PRO A 57 0.81 9.40 1.38
CA PRO A 57 -0.61 9.07 1.27
C PRO A 57 -0.99 8.28 0.01
N THR A 58 -0.55 8.71 -1.17
CA THR A 58 -0.81 8.03 -2.45
C THR A 58 -0.17 6.65 -2.48
N ARG A 59 1.06 6.51 -2.00
CA ARG A 59 1.75 5.22 -1.84
C ARG A 59 0.95 4.25 -0.97
N MET A 60 0.50 4.71 0.20
CA MET A 60 -0.26 3.88 1.13
C MET A 60 -1.61 3.47 0.57
N HIS A 61 -2.27 4.40 -0.13
CA HIS A 61 -3.52 4.13 -0.81
C HIS A 61 -3.34 3.08 -1.91
N ALA A 62 -2.37 3.26 -2.81
CA ALA A 62 -2.09 2.32 -3.89
C ALA A 62 -1.81 0.90 -3.37
N LEU A 63 -0.99 0.75 -2.33
CA LEU A 63 -0.67 -0.54 -1.74
C LEU A 63 -1.88 -1.21 -1.08
N ARG A 64 -2.69 -0.43 -0.36
CA ARG A 64 -3.94 -0.91 0.24
C ARG A 64 -4.90 -1.40 -0.83
N ILE A 65 -5.09 -0.63 -1.90
CA ILE A 65 -5.95 -1.01 -3.01
C ILE A 65 -5.39 -2.25 -3.70
N ALA A 66 -4.09 -2.30 -4.02
CA ALA A 66 -3.48 -3.44 -4.68
C ALA A 66 -3.66 -4.75 -3.90
N ARG A 67 -3.52 -4.73 -2.57
CA ARG A 67 -3.80 -5.88 -1.69
C ARG A 67 -5.28 -6.27 -1.68
N GLY A 68 -6.19 -5.30 -1.72
CA GLY A 68 -7.62 -5.55 -1.86
C GLY A 68 -7.96 -6.21 -3.20
N LEU A 69 -7.39 -5.68 -4.28
CA LEU A 69 -7.57 -6.17 -5.65
C LEU A 69 -6.95 -7.54 -5.87
N GLN A 70 -5.81 -7.86 -5.24
CA GLN A 70 -5.24 -9.20 -5.28
C GLN A 70 -6.28 -10.27 -4.87
N LYS A 71 -7.11 -9.96 -3.86
CA LYS A 71 -8.12 -10.90 -3.33
C LYS A 71 -9.42 -10.88 -4.14
N SER A 72 -9.89 -9.69 -4.50
CA SER A 72 -11.24 -9.48 -5.05
C SER A 72 -11.29 -9.32 -6.57
N GLY A 73 -10.16 -9.02 -7.20
CA GLY A 73 -10.05 -8.61 -8.59
C GLY A 73 -10.60 -7.20 -8.86
N TYR A 74 -10.45 -6.77 -10.10
CA TYR A 74 -10.99 -5.50 -10.59
C TYR A 74 -11.98 -5.75 -11.74
N LYS A 75 -13.12 -5.07 -11.73
CA LYS A 75 -14.17 -5.25 -12.73
C LYS A 75 -14.03 -4.22 -13.85
N VAL A 76 -13.86 -4.70 -15.08
CA VAL A 76 -13.93 -3.91 -16.32
C VAL A 76 -15.08 -4.43 -17.16
N GLY A 77 -16.13 -3.63 -17.33
CA GLY A 77 -17.36 -4.05 -17.99
C GLY A 77 -18.00 -5.26 -17.28
N ILE A 78 -18.05 -6.40 -17.96
CA ILE A 78 -18.56 -7.67 -17.41
C ILE A 78 -17.45 -8.61 -16.91
N THR A 79 -16.18 -8.24 -17.11
CA THR A 79 -15.04 -9.11 -16.85
C THR A 79 -14.36 -8.70 -15.53
N THR A 80 -14.19 -9.65 -14.61
CA THR A 80 -13.36 -9.46 -13.41
C THR A 80 -11.96 -10.01 -13.66
N ILE A 81 -10.97 -9.12 -13.57
CA ILE A 81 -9.56 -9.37 -13.80
C ILE A 81 -8.87 -9.68 -12.47
N CYS A 82 -8.00 -10.70 -12.45
CA CYS A 82 -7.11 -11.01 -11.33
C CYS A 82 -7.87 -11.30 -10.03
N MET A 83 -8.75 -12.31 -10.07
CA MET A 83 -9.45 -12.79 -8.90
C MET A 83 -8.57 -13.79 -8.16
N ALA A 84 -8.18 -13.46 -6.92
CA ALA A 84 -7.37 -14.31 -6.05
C ALA A 84 -5.96 -14.63 -6.60
N ALA A 85 -5.23 -13.62 -7.04
CA ALA A 85 -3.84 -13.80 -7.48
C ALA A 85 -2.97 -14.38 -6.37
N THR A 86 -2.22 -15.43 -6.69
CA THR A 86 -1.36 -16.13 -5.73
C THR A 86 -0.14 -15.30 -5.33
N ARG A 87 0.42 -14.51 -6.27
CA ARG A 87 1.62 -13.69 -6.02
C ARG A 87 1.25 -12.21 -5.89
N PHE A 88 1.84 -11.56 -4.89
CA PHE A 88 1.81 -10.11 -4.74
C PHE A 88 3.25 -9.60 -4.69
N VAL A 89 3.57 -8.63 -5.54
CA VAL A 89 4.91 -8.05 -5.62
C VAL A 89 4.82 -6.56 -5.38
N GLU A 90 5.43 -6.13 -4.28
CA GLU A 90 5.60 -4.72 -3.94
C GLU A 90 6.94 -4.23 -4.47
N MET A 91 6.92 -3.10 -5.17
CA MET A 91 8.11 -2.49 -5.76
C MET A 91 8.12 -1.01 -5.43
N MET A 92 9.11 -0.63 -4.64
CA MET A 92 9.35 0.74 -4.22
C MET A 92 10.60 1.21 -4.95
N GLU A 93 10.47 2.13 -5.91
CA GLU A 93 11.60 2.58 -6.73
C GLU A 93 12.68 3.28 -5.89
N LYS A 94 12.32 3.84 -4.73
CA LYS A 94 13.28 4.41 -3.77
C LYS A 94 14.20 3.35 -3.13
N ASP A 95 13.77 2.10 -3.12
CA ASP A 95 14.46 0.97 -2.48
C ASP A 95 15.14 0.09 -3.54
N ASP A 96 15.37 0.61 -4.76
CA ASP A 96 16.02 -0.06 -5.90
C ASP A 96 17.50 -0.42 -5.66
N ALA A 97 18.08 0.05 -4.56
CA ALA A 97 19.39 -0.39 -4.09
C ALA A 97 19.37 -1.84 -3.55
N ASP A 98 18.21 -2.36 -3.15
CA ASP A 98 18.04 -3.76 -2.79
C ASP A 98 17.99 -4.62 -4.07
N GLN A 99 18.81 -5.68 -4.11
CA GLN A 99 18.90 -6.57 -5.25
C GLN A 99 17.56 -7.26 -5.56
N ASP A 100 16.78 -7.62 -4.54
CA ASP A 100 15.50 -8.31 -4.74
C ASP A 100 14.46 -7.36 -5.34
N ILE A 101 14.43 -6.11 -4.86
CA ILE A 101 13.55 -5.07 -5.41
C ILE A 101 13.99 -4.72 -6.85
N ALA A 102 15.28 -4.54 -7.09
CA ALA A 102 15.81 -4.29 -8.44
C ALA A 102 15.44 -5.41 -9.43
N ASN A 103 15.53 -6.67 -9.01
CA ASN A 103 15.13 -7.83 -9.82
C ASN A 103 13.63 -7.81 -10.12
N ASN A 104 12.78 -7.55 -9.11
CA ASN A 104 11.33 -7.43 -9.29
C ASN A 104 10.97 -6.28 -10.25
N ILE A 105 11.66 -5.14 -10.15
CA ILE A 105 11.47 -3.99 -11.03
C ILE A 105 11.83 -4.35 -12.48
N ALA A 106 12.95 -5.05 -12.68
CA ALA A 106 13.36 -5.51 -14.01
C ALA A 106 12.35 -6.52 -14.60
N GLU A 107 11.89 -7.48 -13.80
CA GLU A 107 10.83 -8.44 -14.18
C GLU A 107 9.56 -7.70 -14.60
N PHE A 108 9.09 -6.77 -13.76
CA PHE A 108 7.90 -5.96 -14.00
C PHE A 108 7.99 -5.14 -15.28
N ARG A 109 9.10 -4.43 -15.51
CA ARG A 109 9.31 -3.65 -16.74
C ARG A 109 9.26 -4.54 -17.98
N GLY A 110 9.90 -5.72 -17.93
CA GLY A 110 9.84 -6.69 -19.02
C GLY A 110 8.42 -7.18 -19.32
N VAL A 111 7.57 -7.33 -18.30
CA VAL A 111 6.16 -7.67 -18.47
C VAL A 111 5.39 -6.53 -19.15
N VAL A 112 5.56 -5.28 -18.69
CA VAL A 112 4.84 -4.12 -19.24
C VAL A 112 5.27 -3.79 -20.68
N GLU A 113 6.56 -3.95 -21.00
CA GLU A 113 7.13 -3.69 -22.34
C GLU A 113 6.75 -4.73 -23.40
N GLY A 114 5.99 -5.76 -23.03
CA GLY A 114 5.51 -6.79 -23.95
C GLY A 114 4.72 -6.23 -25.15
N ARG A 115 4.58 -7.06 -26.19
CA ARG A 115 3.72 -6.74 -27.35
C ARG A 115 2.26 -7.04 -27.01
N TRP A 116 1.53 -6.00 -26.63
CA TRP A 116 0.14 -6.07 -26.20
C TRP A 116 -0.83 -5.58 -27.27
N SER A 117 -1.94 -6.31 -27.43
CA SER A 117 -3.16 -5.88 -28.11
C SER A 117 -4.21 -5.54 -27.06
N PHE A 118 -5.19 -4.71 -27.41
CA PHE A 118 -6.11 -4.14 -26.42
C PHE A 118 -7.56 -4.48 -26.74
N ASP A 119 -8.30 -4.85 -25.70
CA ASP A 119 -9.76 -4.95 -25.67
C ASP A 119 -10.30 -3.86 -24.74
N ASP A 120 -11.49 -3.31 -25.03
CA ASP A 120 -12.11 -2.20 -24.28
C ASP A 120 -11.17 -1.00 -24.00
N GLY A 121 -10.11 -0.83 -24.80
CA GLY A 121 -9.10 0.23 -24.67
C GLY A 121 -8.07 0.05 -23.55
N VAL A 122 -8.39 -0.68 -22.47
CA VAL A 122 -7.54 -0.83 -21.27
C VAL A 122 -7.11 -2.27 -20.97
N LEU A 123 -7.83 -3.28 -21.48
CA LEU A 123 -7.51 -4.68 -21.23
C LEU A 123 -6.46 -5.17 -22.24
N ALA A 124 -5.23 -5.31 -21.77
CA ALA A 124 -4.13 -5.81 -22.58
C ALA A 124 -4.16 -7.34 -22.69
N PHE A 125 -3.87 -7.87 -23.88
CA PHE A 125 -3.70 -9.30 -24.12
C PHE A 125 -2.60 -9.55 -25.15
N LYS A 126 -1.94 -10.70 -25.08
CA LYS A 126 -0.98 -11.14 -26.11
C LYS A 126 -1.76 -11.43 -27.38
N GLY A 127 -1.56 -10.61 -28.40
CA GLY A 127 -2.16 -10.85 -29.71
C GLY A 127 -1.62 -12.14 -30.29
N GLU A 128 -2.49 -13.05 -30.74
CA GLU A 128 -2.07 -14.04 -31.72
C GLU A 128 -1.62 -13.26 -32.95
N ALA A 129 -0.43 -13.56 -33.47
CA ALA A 129 -0.05 -13.09 -34.79
C ALA A 129 -1.17 -13.54 -35.73
N LYS A 130 -2.03 -12.60 -36.16
CA LYS A 130 -2.92 -12.84 -37.28
C LYS A 130 -1.99 -13.13 -38.46
N VAL A 131 -1.70 -14.41 -38.68
CA VAL A 131 -1.43 -14.90 -40.02
C VAL A 131 -2.69 -14.52 -40.77
N THR A 132 -2.60 -13.43 -41.51
CA THR A 132 -3.57 -13.11 -42.54
C THR A 132 -3.53 -14.31 -43.48
N GLN A 133 -4.36 -15.32 -43.23
CA GLN A 133 -4.75 -16.24 -44.28
C GLN A 133 -5.48 -15.35 -45.27
N SER A 134 -4.73 -14.93 -46.28
CA SER A 134 -5.25 -14.42 -47.52
C SER A 134 -6.26 -15.46 -47.99
N ILE A 135 -7.54 -15.12 -47.86
CA ILE A 135 -8.61 -15.82 -48.54
C ILE A 135 -8.27 -15.71 -50.03
N ALA A 136 -7.91 -16.83 -50.62
CA ALA A 136 -7.70 -16.96 -52.05
C ALA A 136 -8.98 -16.52 -52.77
N GLY A 137 -8.83 -15.55 -53.68
CA GLY A 137 -9.88 -15.22 -54.66
C GLY A 137 -10.39 -13.79 -54.63
N ALA A 138 -9.57 -12.83 -55.08
CA ALA A 138 -10.06 -11.63 -55.76
C ALA A 138 -9.00 -11.13 -56.75
N PRO A 139 -9.38 -10.76 -57.99
CA PRO A 139 -8.47 -10.72 -59.13
C PRO A 139 -7.52 -9.51 -59.14
N THR A 140 -6.27 -9.79 -59.46
CA THR A 140 -5.18 -8.85 -59.71
C THR A 140 -5.45 -8.00 -60.96
N LYS A 141 -5.67 -6.70 -60.78
CA LYS A 141 -5.56 -5.73 -61.88
C LYS A 141 -4.08 -5.39 -62.10
N LYS A 142 -3.62 -5.67 -63.32
CA LYS A 142 -2.28 -5.42 -63.86
C LYS A 142 -1.86 -3.96 -63.68
N THR A 143 -0.65 -3.78 -63.17
CA THR A 143 0.15 -2.55 -63.22
C THR A 143 0.96 -2.53 -64.52
N LEU A 144 0.96 -1.39 -65.22
CA LEU A 144 1.95 -1.03 -66.26
C LEU A 144 2.46 0.40 -65.95
N PRO A 145 3.68 0.77 -66.41
CA PRO A 145 4.59 1.69 -65.73
C PRO A 145 4.39 3.16 -66.14
N GLY A 146 4.93 4.06 -65.31
CA GLY A 146 4.84 5.53 -65.47
C GLY A 146 5.62 6.13 -66.63
N PRO A 147 5.50 7.46 -66.79
CA PRO A 147 6.65 8.32 -66.49
C PRO A 147 6.30 9.55 -65.63
N GLU A 148 7.29 10.01 -64.86
CA GLU A 148 7.31 11.28 -64.09
C GLU A 148 7.54 12.51 -65.01
N PRO A 149 7.77 13.74 -64.50
CA PRO A 149 6.88 14.60 -63.71
C PRO A 149 6.81 16.04 -64.30
N MET A 150 5.69 16.76 -64.21
CA MET A 150 5.73 18.23 -64.33
C MET A 150 4.60 18.98 -63.58
N VAL A 151 5.02 19.71 -62.55
CA VAL A 151 4.77 21.16 -62.31
C VAL A 151 3.34 21.66 -62.03
N LYS A 152 3.19 22.11 -60.77
CA LYS A 152 2.42 23.25 -60.21
C LYS A 152 0.89 23.14 -60.01
N ALA A 153 0.51 23.42 -58.76
CA ALA A 153 -0.83 23.69 -58.24
C ALA A 153 -1.47 24.98 -58.85
N PRO A 154 -2.79 25.21 -58.69
CA PRO A 154 -3.31 25.70 -57.41
C PRO A 154 -4.65 25.07 -56.94
N LYS A 155 -4.89 25.24 -55.63
CA LYS A 155 -6.06 24.77 -54.84
C LYS A 155 -7.42 25.31 -55.34
N PRO A 156 -8.51 24.52 -55.25
CA PRO A 156 -9.86 25.05 -55.15
C PRO A 156 -10.35 25.09 -53.69
N LYS A 157 -10.94 26.22 -53.29
CA LYS A 157 -11.71 26.39 -52.05
C LYS A 157 -13.10 25.76 -52.21
N PRO A 158 -13.66 25.06 -51.22
CA PRO A 158 -15.09 24.89 -51.11
C PRO A 158 -15.68 25.87 -50.06
N LYS A 159 -16.66 26.65 -50.51
CA LYS A 159 -17.63 27.37 -49.67
C LYS A 159 -18.54 26.34 -49.01
N TYR A 160 -18.72 26.41 -47.69
CA TYR A 160 -19.85 25.79 -47.00
C TYR A 160 -20.59 26.87 -46.22
N GLY A 161 -21.91 26.86 -46.39
CA GLY A 161 -22.83 27.83 -45.82
C GLY A 161 -23.03 27.65 -44.32
N GLU A 162 -23.40 28.76 -43.69
CA GLU A 162 -23.89 28.81 -42.32
C GLU A 162 -25.26 28.12 -42.19
N PRO A 163 -25.51 27.49 -41.05
CA PRO A 163 -26.82 27.58 -40.43
C PRO A 163 -26.75 28.32 -39.09
N ILE A 164 -27.79 29.11 -38.91
CA ILE A 164 -28.09 30.03 -37.83
C ILE A 164 -28.43 29.29 -36.52
N ALA A 165 -28.16 29.99 -35.43
CA ALA A 165 -28.41 29.68 -34.04
C ALA A 165 -29.80 29.11 -33.69
N GLY A 166 -29.84 28.28 -32.64
CA GLY A 166 -31.03 28.06 -31.84
C GLY A 166 -30.99 26.80 -30.98
N THR A 167 -30.66 26.95 -29.68
CA THR A 167 -31.42 26.47 -28.49
C THR A 167 -30.51 26.30 -27.25
N PRO A 168 -31.07 26.47 -26.03
CA PRO A 168 -30.42 27.23 -24.97
C PRO A 168 -29.68 26.38 -23.92
N LYS A 169 -28.75 27.05 -23.22
CA LYS A 169 -28.05 26.54 -22.03
C LYS A 169 -29.06 26.08 -20.95
N PRO A 170 -28.85 24.94 -20.28
CA PRO A 170 -29.61 24.61 -19.08
C PRO A 170 -29.30 25.63 -17.98
N ARG A 171 -30.35 26.16 -17.32
CA ARG A 171 -30.21 26.93 -16.08
C ARG A 171 -29.83 25.96 -14.95
N PRO A 172 -28.90 26.32 -14.05
CA PRO A 172 -28.74 25.61 -12.79
C PRO A 172 -29.99 25.88 -11.92
N VAL A 173 -30.70 24.81 -11.57
CA VAL A 173 -31.70 24.84 -10.49
C VAL A 173 -30.90 24.75 -9.20
N TYR A 174 -30.86 25.83 -8.45
CA TYR A 174 -30.46 25.82 -7.05
C TYR A 174 -31.70 25.42 -6.25
N ASP A 175 -31.76 24.17 -5.81
CA ASP A 175 -32.65 23.80 -4.71
C ASP A 175 -31.94 24.22 -3.41
N GLU A 176 -32.46 25.27 -2.78
CA GLU A 176 -32.17 25.59 -1.38
C GLU A 176 -32.61 24.40 -0.50
N PRO A 177 -31.75 23.85 0.37
CA PRO A 177 -32.21 22.89 1.34
C PRO A 177 -33.05 23.61 2.40
N ILE A 178 -34.34 23.27 2.42
CA ILE A 178 -35.31 23.66 3.44
C ILE A 178 -34.76 23.29 4.83
N ALA A 179 -34.57 24.31 5.66
CA ALA A 179 -34.33 24.17 7.08
C ALA A 179 -35.55 23.52 7.77
N GLY A 180 -35.34 22.42 8.49
CA GLY A 180 -36.40 21.86 9.32
C GLY A 180 -36.24 20.38 9.66
N ALA A 181 -35.26 20.03 10.48
CA ALA A 181 -35.35 18.85 11.33
C ALA A 181 -34.78 19.20 12.72
N PRO A 182 -35.57 19.10 13.81
CA PRO A 182 -35.06 19.39 15.14
C PRO A 182 -34.06 18.32 15.57
N GLU A 183 -32.97 18.77 16.19
CA GLU A 183 -31.92 17.94 16.77
C GLU A 183 -32.52 16.88 17.72
N PRO A 184 -32.10 15.60 17.63
CA PRO A 184 -32.43 14.63 18.66
C PRO A 184 -31.69 15.00 19.95
N LYS A 185 -32.46 15.25 21.02
CA LYS A 185 -31.93 15.45 22.37
C LYS A 185 -31.13 14.21 22.79
N PRO A 186 -29.94 14.36 23.40
CA PRO A 186 -29.23 13.23 23.98
C PRO A 186 -30.03 12.67 25.16
N VAL A 187 -30.45 11.40 25.04
CA VAL A 187 -30.92 10.62 26.19
C VAL A 187 -29.66 10.14 26.93
N TYR A 188 -29.44 10.70 28.11
CA TYR A 188 -28.48 10.16 29.07
C TYR A 188 -29.14 8.99 29.78
N ASP A 189 -28.80 7.77 29.39
CA ASP A 189 -28.97 6.61 30.27
C ASP A 189 -27.76 6.55 31.19
N GLU A 190 -28.00 6.79 32.48
CA GLU A 190 -27.04 6.54 33.56
C GLU A 190 -26.66 5.04 33.54
N PRO A 191 -25.36 4.68 33.61
CA PRO A 191 -24.99 3.29 33.78
C PRO A 191 -25.34 2.85 35.20
N ILE A 192 -26.33 1.96 35.31
CA ILE A 192 -26.67 1.23 36.53
C ILE A 192 -25.42 0.49 37.01
N ALA A 193 -24.95 0.88 38.20
CA ALA A 193 -23.92 0.18 38.95
C ALA A 193 -24.40 -1.23 39.32
N GLY A 194 -23.66 -2.26 38.91
CA GLY A 194 -24.00 -3.62 39.36
C GLY A 194 -23.23 -4.75 38.68
N ALA A 195 -21.94 -4.91 39.00
CA ALA A 195 -21.31 -6.23 38.93
C ALA A 195 -20.25 -6.36 40.05
N PRO A 196 -20.38 -7.34 40.97
CA PRO A 196 -19.42 -7.53 42.03
C PRO A 196 -18.10 -8.10 41.49
N LYS A 197 -16.97 -7.60 42.02
CA LYS A 197 -15.62 -8.10 41.74
C LYS A 197 -15.52 -9.60 42.04
N PRO A 198 -14.95 -10.44 41.16
CA PRO A 198 -14.60 -11.80 41.53
C PRO A 198 -13.45 -11.78 42.56
N LYS A 199 -13.62 -12.52 43.65
CA LYS A 199 -12.58 -12.76 44.67
C LYS A 199 -11.46 -13.62 44.05
N PRO A 200 -10.18 -13.35 44.33
CA PRO A 200 -9.11 -14.29 43.97
C PRO A 200 -9.26 -15.57 44.79
N VAL A 201 -9.36 -16.71 44.11
CA VAL A 201 -9.20 -18.03 44.69
C VAL A 201 -7.69 -18.27 44.83
N TYR A 202 -7.22 -18.40 46.07
CA TYR A 202 -5.87 -18.89 46.35
C TYR A 202 -5.93 -20.42 46.30
N ASP A 203 -5.28 -21.02 45.31
CA ASP A 203 -4.88 -22.42 45.39
C ASP A 203 -3.56 -22.49 46.16
N GLU A 204 -3.58 -23.13 47.32
CA GLU A 204 -2.40 -23.52 48.08
C GLU A 204 -1.57 -24.53 47.27
N PRO A 205 -0.23 -24.37 47.14
CA PRO A 205 0.60 -25.45 46.65
C PRO A 205 0.80 -26.49 47.75
N ILE A 206 0.35 -27.71 47.46
CA ILE A 206 0.60 -28.93 48.24
C ILE A 206 2.10 -29.12 48.45
N ALA A 207 2.48 -29.31 49.71
CA ALA A 207 3.80 -29.72 50.15
C ALA A 207 4.12 -31.16 49.73
N GLY A 208 5.31 -31.38 49.15
CA GLY A 208 5.82 -32.73 48.86
C GLY A 208 7.25 -32.75 48.33
N ALA A 209 8.21 -32.91 49.25
CA ALA A 209 9.56 -33.54 49.15
C ALA A 209 10.38 -33.39 47.83
N SER A 210 11.64 -32.92 47.83
CA SER A 210 12.78 -33.45 48.60
C SER A 210 13.98 -32.49 48.54
N LYS A 211 14.71 -32.36 49.65
CA LYS A 211 15.98 -31.61 49.76
C LYS A 211 17.12 -32.31 48.99
N PRO A 212 18.03 -31.55 48.36
CA PRO A 212 19.46 -31.84 48.38
C PRO A 212 20.22 -30.89 49.32
N LYS A 213 21.26 -31.41 49.96
CA LYS A 213 22.20 -30.74 50.88
C LYS A 213 23.00 -29.61 50.19
N PRO A 214 23.57 -28.65 50.97
CA PRO A 214 24.22 -27.45 50.44
C PRO A 214 25.72 -27.64 50.18
N ALA A 215 26.25 -26.95 49.17
CA ALA A 215 27.66 -26.56 49.02
C ALA A 215 27.81 -25.51 47.91
N PRO A 216 28.88 -24.72 47.88
CA PRO A 216 29.23 -23.64 48.80
C PRO A 216 29.04 -22.25 48.15
N THR A 217 28.84 -21.23 48.97
CA THR A 217 28.83 -19.81 48.59
C THR A 217 30.20 -19.41 48.04
N LEU A 218 30.28 -19.07 46.75
CA LEU A 218 31.36 -18.21 46.24
C LEU A 218 30.93 -16.76 46.40
N VAL A 219 31.42 -16.13 47.47
CA VAL A 219 31.41 -14.67 47.58
C VAL A 219 32.47 -14.17 46.58
N ALA A 220 32.03 -13.63 45.45
CA ALA A 220 32.89 -12.79 44.64
C ALA A 220 32.85 -11.39 45.24
N GLU A 221 33.84 -11.07 46.07
CA GLU A 221 34.12 -9.70 46.48
C GLU A 221 34.37 -8.86 45.22
N THR A 222 33.56 -7.82 45.04
CA THR A 222 33.82 -6.77 44.06
C THR A 222 35.12 -6.05 44.43
N MET A 223 36.23 -6.44 43.81
CA MET A 223 37.42 -5.60 43.74
C MET A 223 37.04 -4.31 43.00
N LYS A 224 37.30 -3.16 43.64
CA LYS A 224 37.39 -1.88 42.93
C LYS A 224 38.57 -1.98 41.97
N GLU A 225 38.32 -2.12 40.68
CA GLU A 225 39.33 -1.90 39.66
C GLU A 225 39.58 -0.38 39.53
N GLU A 226 40.82 0.03 39.81
CA GLU A 226 41.36 1.29 39.32
C GLU A 226 41.40 1.28 37.78
N PRO A 227 41.25 2.44 37.11
CA PRO A 227 40.97 2.48 35.69
C PRO A 227 42.23 2.13 34.89
N VAL A 228 42.16 1.03 34.13
CA VAL A 228 43.11 0.75 33.05
C VAL A 228 42.73 1.64 31.86
N ALA A 229 43.61 2.59 31.53
CA ALA A 229 43.49 3.42 30.34
C ALA A 229 43.53 2.54 29.08
N GLY A 230 42.40 2.43 28.37
CA GLY A 230 42.34 1.73 27.07
C GLY A 230 41.04 0.99 26.77
N SER A 231 40.07 0.90 27.70
CA SER A 231 38.76 0.31 27.39
C SER A 231 38.00 1.17 26.37
N PRO A 232 37.32 0.58 25.36
CA PRO A 232 36.37 1.33 24.54
C PRO A 232 35.33 1.99 25.46
N PRO A 233 34.83 3.19 25.11
CA PRO A 233 33.91 3.92 25.98
C PRO A 233 32.76 3.01 26.39
N PRO A 234 32.28 3.08 27.65
CA PRO A 234 31.12 2.30 28.07
C PRO A 234 29.99 2.57 27.10
N THR A 235 29.42 1.50 26.53
CA THR A 235 28.26 1.57 25.64
C THR A 235 27.24 2.51 26.27
N PRO A 236 26.72 3.54 25.55
CA PRO A 236 25.70 4.40 26.12
C PRO A 236 24.53 3.53 26.54
N SER A 237 24.25 3.51 27.85
CA SER A 237 23.06 2.85 28.39
C SER A 237 21.85 3.46 27.70
N ALA A 238 21.07 2.63 26.99
CA ALA A 238 19.89 3.09 26.25
C ALA A 238 18.98 3.91 27.18
N SER A 239 18.61 5.11 26.72
CA SER A 239 17.68 6.01 27.39
C SER A 239 16.32 5.34 27.60
N LEU A 240 15.54 5.86 28.55
CA LEU A 240 14.20 5.34 28.82
C LEU A 240 13.30 5.44 27.58
N ALA A 241 13.42 6.54 26.82
CA ALA A 241 12.69 6.74 25.58
C ALA A 241 13.08 5.70 24.51
N GLU A 242 14.37 5.39 24.35
CA GLU A 242 14.83 4.35 23.42
C GLU A 242 14.28 2.98 23.79
N LYS A 243 14.25 2.63 25.08
CA LYS A 243 13.66 1.37 25.55
C LYS A 243 12.15 1.32 25.27
N LYS A 244 11.43 2.41 25.53
CA LYS A 244 10.00 2.52 25.21
C LYS A 244 9.77 2.42 23.70
N MET A 245 10.60 3.07 22.88
CA MET A 245 10.52 2.99 21.42
C MET A 245 10.75 1.55 20.93
N ALA A 246 11.73 0.84 21.51
CA ALA A 246 11.98 -0.56 21.19
C ALA A 246 10.77 -1.45 21.52
N TYR A 247 10.13 -1.25 22.68
CA TYR A 247 8.91 -1.97 23.05
C TYR A 247 7.71 -1.63 22.17
N LEU A 248 7.60 -0.38 21.73
CA LEU A 248 6.60 0.03 20.76
C LEU A 248 6.80 -0.75 19.45
N MET A 249 8.00 -0.71 18.88
CA MET A 249 8.31 -1.43 17.63
C MET A 249 8.14 -2.94 17.75
N LEU A 250 8.49 -3.53 18.90
CA LEU A 250 8.28 -4.95 19.16
C LEU A 250 6.79 -5.32 19.17
N SER A 251 5.96 -4.51 19.84
CA SER A 251 4.52 -4.75 19.94
C SER A 251 3.86 -4.65 18.56
N ILE A 252 4.34 -3.75 17.72
CA ILE A 252 3.81 -3.55 16.36
C ILE A 252 4.18 -4.73 15.47
N THR A 253 5.46 -5.08 15.40
CA THR A 253 5.96 -6.14 14.51
C THR A 253 5.42 -7.53 14.86
N ARG A 254 4.99 -7.76 16.11
CA ARG A 254 4.30 -9.00 16.52
C ARG A 254 2.85 -9.10 16.08
N ASN A 255 2.19 -7.97 15.86
CA ASN A 255 0.74 -7.93 15.64
C ASN A 255 0.36 -7.35 14.27
N SER A 256 1.33 -6.89 13.48
CA SER A 256 1.13 -6.35 12.14
C SER A 256 2.08 -7.02 11.15
N ASP A 257 1.52 -7.50 10.04
CA ASP A 257 2.28 -8.15 8.98
C ASP A 257 3.16 -7.17 8.19
N LEU A 258 2.78 -5.89 8.17
CA LEU A 258 3.44 -4.85 7.41
C LEU A 258 3.47 -3.55 8.21
N VAL A 259 4.66 -2.96 8.32
CA VAL A 259 4.91 -1.77 9.13
C VAL A 259 5.84 -0.86 8.37
N TYR A 260 5.42 0.36 8.13
CA TYR A 260 6.25 1.41 7.55
C TYR A 260 6.70 2.35 8.65
N THR A 261 7.98 2.71 8.62
CA THR A 261 8.55 3.70 9.52
C THR A 261 9.24 4.79 8.74
N GLU A 262 9.03 6.03 9.16
CA GLU A 262 9.68 7.21 8.60
C GLU A 262 10.25 8.02 9.76
N ARG A 263 11.57 8.25 9.74
CA ARG A 263 12.22 9.10 10.73
C ARG A 263 12.03 10.56 10.33
N PHE A 264 11.68 11.40 11.31
CA PHE A 264 11.61 12.84 11.13
C PHE A 264 12.29 13.59 12.27
N GLU A 265 12.57 14.87 12.03
CA GLU A 265 13.07 15.80 13.03
C GLU A 265 12.21 17.06 13.01
N ARG A 266 11.61 17.43 14.15
CA ARG A 266 10.76 18.62 14.29
C ARG A 266 11.14 19.35 15.58
N SER A 267 11.48 20.63 15.48
CA SER A 267 11.84 21.46 16.64
C SER A 267 12.99 20.91 17.49
N GLY A 268 13.96 20.23 16.87
CA GLY A 268 15.09 19.59 17.56
C GLY A 268 14.75 18.26 18.25
N MET A 269 13.51 17.79 18.14
CA MET A 269 13.09 16.46 18.60
C MET A 269 13.12 15.47 17.44
N THR A 270 13.67 14.28 17.70
CA THR A 270 13.63 13.17 16.76
C THR A 270 12.37 12.34 16.97
N GLY A 271 11.71 11.95 15.88
CA GLY A 271 10.52 11.11 15.95
C GLY A 271 10.48 10.05 14.86
N LEU A 272 9.57 9.10 15.05
CA LEU A 272 9.23 8.06 14.10
C LEU A 272 7.75 8.18 13.76
N LYS A 273 7.43 8.37 12.49
CA LYS A 273 6.09 8.12 11.99
C LYS A 273 6.00 6.64 11.67
N ILE A 274 5.00 5.98 12.22
CA ILE A 274 4.78 4.54 12.14
C ILE A 274 3.39 4.33 11.56
N GLU A 275 3.31 3.53 10.50
CA GLU A 275 2.04 3.18 9.88
C GLU A 275 1.97 1.67 9.66
N SER A 276 0.87 1.07 10.12
CA SER A 276 0.49 -0.31 9.83
C SER A 276 -0.82 -0.29 9.02
N PRO A 277 -0.83 -0.70 7.75
CA PRO A 277 -1.97 -0.54 6.85
C PRO A 277 -3.26 -1.18 7.39
N GLY A 278 -4.32 -0.37 7.49
CA GLY A 278 -5.62 -0.83 7.99
C GLY A 278 -5.67 -1.08 9.51
N VAL A 279 -4.56 -0.85 10.21
CA VAL A 279 -4.44 -1.03 11.65
C VAL A 279 -4.33 0.32 12.35
N MET A 280 -3.26 1.08 12.05
CA MET A 280 -2.93 2.32 12.76
C MET A 280 -1.94 3.22 12.03
N VAL A 281 -1.97 4.52 12.35
CA VAL A 281 -0.96 5.52 11.98
C VAL A 281 -0.65 6.33 13.23
N ILE A 282 0.61 6.31 13.68
CA ILE A 282 1.07 7.03 14.88
C ILE A 282 2.38 7.77 14.63
N GLU A 283 2.60 8.87 15.34
CA GLU A 283 3.87 9.58 15.46
C GLU A 283 4.39 9.36 16.88
N ALA A 284 5.58 8.81 17.01
CA ALA A 284 6.29 8.60 18.26
C ALA A 284 7.46 9.60 18.34
N VAL A 285 7.34 10.62 19.18
CA VAL A 285 8.32 11.70 19.32
C VAL A 285 9.13 11.48 20.59
N GLN A 286 10.46 11.48 20.45
CA GLN A 286 11.40 11.38 21.56
C GLN A 286 11.82 12.80 21.99
N ASP A 287 11.62 13.09 23.27
CA ASP A 287 12.09 14.30 23.94
C ASP A 287 12.93 13.88 25.17
N GLY A 288 14.25 13.82 24.99
CA GLY A 288 15.17 13.29 25.99
C GLY A 288 14.84 11.85 26.41
N ASN A 289 14.34 11.69 27.64
CA ASN A 289 13.95 10.40 28.23
C ASN A 289 12.45 10.09 28.07
N ASP A 290 11.66 11.02 27.54
CA ASP A 290 10.23 10.86 27.34
C ASP A 290 9.92 10.47 25.90
N LEU A 291 8.88 9.64 25.75
CA LEU A 291 8.36 9.21 24.47
C LEU A 291 6.87 9.56 24.42
N THR A 292 6.50 10.44 23.51
CA THR A 292 5.12 10.85 23.28
C THR A 292 4.59 10.18 22.03
N ILE A 293 3.40 9.56 22.10
CA ILE A 293 2.79 8.86 20.96
C ILE A 293 1.46 9.56 20.61
N SER A 294 1.29 9.90 19.33
CA SER A 294 0.10 10.57 18.82
C SER A 294 -0.42 9.89 17.55
N PRO A 295 -1.71 9.53 17.44
CA PRO A 295 -2.71 9.61 18.50
C PRO A 295 -2.44 8.56 19.60
N GLY A 296 -2.74 8.91 20.86
CA GLY A 296 -2.46 8.07 22.02
C GLY A 296 -3.37 6.82 22.16
N ASP A 297 -4.42 6.73 21.35
CA ASP A 297 -5.29 5.54 21.25
C ASP A 297 -4.78 4.51 20.24
N PHE A 298 -3.79 4.87 19.41
CA PHE A 298 -3.25 4.06 18.32
C PHE A 298 -4.29 3.79 17.21
N GLY A 299 -5.45 4.45 17.22
CA GLY A 299 -6.57 4.18 16.33
C GLY A 299 -7.57 3.13 16.86
N GLY A 300 -8.65 2.93 16.10
CA GLY A 300 -9.84 2.18 16.57
C GLY A 300 -9.92 0.70 16.16
N SER A 301 -8.89 0.12 15.56
CA SER A 301 -8.93 -1.30 15.16
C SER A 301 -8.62 -2.23 16.34
N ASP A 302 -9.18 -3.45 16.33
CA ASP A 302 -8.90 -4.47 17.37
C ASP A 302 -7.40 -4.77 17.48
N ILE A 303 -6.70 -4.77 16.34
CA ILE A 303 -5.25 -4.98 16.27
C ILE A 303 -4.51 -3.79 16.90
N ALA A 304 -4.94 -2.55 16.65
CA ALA A 304 -4.34 -1.37 17.28
C ALA A 304 -4.49 -1.37 18.80
N LEU A 305 -5.69 -1.73 19.31
CA LEU A 305 -5.94 -1.86 20.74
C LEU A 305 -5.05 -2.94 21.38
N LYS A 306 -4.84 -4.06 20.67
CA LYS A 306 -3.93 -5.13 21.11
C LYS A 306 -2.48 -4.66 21.16
N ILE A 307 -2.01 -3.97 20.12
CA ILE A 307 -0.65 -3.38 20.06
C ILE A 307 -0.44 -2.44 21.24
N LYS A 308 -1.40 -1.54 21.48
CA LYS A 308 -1.34 -0.57 22.58
C LYS A 308 -1.26 -1.26 23.93
N SER A 309 -2.12 -2.25 24.18
CA SER A 309 -2.14 -3.02 25.43
C SER A 309 -0.82 -3.75 25.68
N GLU A 310 -0.24 -4.38 24.66
CA GLU A 310 1.06 -5.06 24.77
C GLU A 310 2.18 -4.05 25.05
N TYR A 311 2.22 -2.93 24.32
CA TYR A 311 3.19 -1.86 24.52
C TYR A 311 3.12 -1.29 25.94
N GLU A 312 1.94 -0.92 26.44
CA GLU A 312 1.76 -0.40 27.79
C GLU A 312 2.17 -1.43 28.84
N GLY A 313 1.87 -2.71 28.62
CA GLY A 313 2.26 -3.79 29.51
C GLY A 313 3.78 -3.99 29.59
N LEU A 314 4.50 -3.77 28.49
CA LEU A 314 5.95 -3.80 28.45
C LEU A 314 6.57 -2.53 29.04
N ALA A 315 6.04 -1.35 28.70
CA ALA A 315 6.55 -0.06 29.15
C ALA A 315 6.43 0.13 30.67
N ARG A 316 5.42 -0.47 31.32
CA ARG A 316 5.26 -0.47 32.79
C ARG A 316 6.33 -1.26 33.54
N ARG A 317 7.12 -2.09 32.86
CA ARG A 317 8.19 -2.91 33.45
C ARG A 317 9.56 -2.23 33.44
N LEU A 318 9.66 -1.04 32.82
CA LEU A 318 10.86 -0.20 32.81
C LEU A 318 10.90 0.70 34.03
#